data_AF-D8QCM8-F1
#
_entry.id   AF-D8QCM8-F1
#
_cell.length_a   1.000
_cell.length_b   1.000
_cell.length_c   1.000
_cell.angle_alpha   90.00
_cell.angle_beta   90.00
_cell.angle_gamma   90.00
#
_symmetry.space_group_name_H-M   'P 1'
#
loop_
_entity.id
_entity.type
_entity.pdbx_description
1 polymer ?
#
loop_
_entity_poly.entity_id
_entity_poly.type
_entity_poly.pdbx_seq_one_letter_code
_entity_poly.pdbx_strand_id
1 'polypeptide(L)'
;MRNSDGLWNDGLTDDCKNNGQTTWIYNQGVIASGLAQLYVATGDASLINEAELTLDATITHKTHNGILKESCDDVANSTCNQDQTMFKGIWMKHLQYYLDAVPGSVSKYANFIGAQESAVVHYATGEGYAIENVWYGGSQGGTTFSAQSQDSGLAAHICAAKYGPC
;
A
#
# COMPACT_ATOMS: atom_id res chain seq x y z
N MET A 1 16.65 8.80 -2.15
CA MET A 1 16.11 7.45 -2.42
C MET A 1 14.83 7.47 -3.25
N ARG A 2 14.16 8.61 -3.46
CA ARG A 2 13.04 8.69 -4.40
C ARG A 2 13.56 8.68 -5.85
N ASN A 3 12.96 7.88 -6.71
CA ASN A 3 13.25 7.81 -8.13
C ASN A 3 12.43 8.83 -8.93
N SER A 4 12.59 8.83 -10.26
CA SER A 4 11.86 9.71 -11.18
C SER A 4 10.34 9.50 -11.19
N ASP A 5 9.89 8.31 -10.78
CA ASP A 5 8.48 7.93 -10.76
C ASP A 5 7.79 8.37 -9.46
N GLY A 6 8.51 9.01 -8.53
CA GLY A 6 7.97 9.41 -7.23
C GLY A 6 7.97 8.31 -6.17
N LEU A 7 8.59 7.16 -6.46
CA LEU A 7 8.68 6.00 -5.57
C LEU A 7 10.03 5.92 -4.86
N TRP A 8 10.02 5.44 -3.62
CA TRP A 8 11.19 5.23 -2.79
C TRP A 8 11.73 3.81 -2.97
N ASN A 9 12.98 3.70 -3.43
CA ASN A 9 13.69 2.44 -3.52
C ASN A 9 14.09 1.93 -2.13
N ASP A 10 14.47 0.65 -2.07
CA ASP A 10 14.74 -0.10 -0.84
C ASP A 10 15.81 0.50 0.07
N GLY A 11 16.79 1.22 -0.49
CA GLY A 11 17.86 1.75 0.34
C GLY A 11 18.90 2.58 -0.40
N LEU A 12 20.04 2.72 0.28
CA LEU A 12 21.23 3.38 -0.23
C LEU A 12 22.36 2.38 -0.46
N THR A 13 23.24 2.73 -1.39
CA THR A 13 24.57 2.13 -1.54
C THR A 13 25.54 2.66 -0.47
N ASP A 14 26.73 2.05 -0.35
CA ASP A 14 27.77 2.47 0.59
C ASP A 14 28.27 3.92 0.36
N ASP A 15 28.09 4.46 -0.84
CA ASP A 15 28.38 5.86 -1.18
C ASP A 15 27.16 6.79 -1.05
N CYS A 16 26.16 6.37 -0.27
CA CYS A 16 24.92 7.11 0.02
C CYS A 16 24.13 7.51 -1.24
N LYS A 17 24.16 6.69 -2.29
CA LYS A 17 23.35 6.87 -3.50
C LYS A 17 22.13 5.97 -3.45
N ASN A 18 21.08 6.37 -4.17
CA ASN A 18 19.90 5.52 -4.34
C ASN A 18 20.33 4.17 -4.94
N ASN A 19 19.99 3.07 -4.27
CA ASN A 19 20.38 1.72 -4.71
C ASN A 19 19.62 1.23 -5.95
N GLY A 20 18.57 1.92 -6.38
CA GLY A 20 17.78 1.57 -7.56
C GLY A 20 17.03 0.23 -7.45
N GLN A 21 16.98 -0.37 -6.27
CA GLN A 21 16.34 -1.67 -6.04
C GLN A 21 14.82 -1.57 -5.96
N THR A 22 14.14 -2.68 -5.66
CA THR A 22 12.68 -2.76 -5.58
C THR A 22 12.08 -1.62 -4.75
N THR A 23 11.10 -0.95 -5.32
CA THR A 23 10.27 0.03 -4.64
C THR A 23 9.12 -0.69 -3.93
N TRP A 24 9.36 -1.29 -2.76
CA TRP A 24 8.32 -2.03 -2.02
C TRP A 24 7.14 -1.12 -1.64
N ILE A 25 5.91 -1.63 -1.62
CA ILE A 25 4.72 -0.80 -1.39
C ILE A 25 4.75 -0.16 0.01
N TYR A 26 5.21 -0.89 1.02
CA TYR A 26 5.24 -0.37 2.40
C TYR A 26 6.10 0.89 2.57
N ASN A 27 7.26 0.97 1.88
CA ASN A 27 8.15 2.14 1.92
C ASN A 27 7.39 3.42 1.59
N GLN A 28 6.47 3.34 0.63
CA GLN A 28 5.75 4.49 0.11
C GLN A 28 4.75 5.03 1.14
N GLY A 29 4.03 4.13 1.80
CA GLY A 29 3.02 4.48 2.81
C GLY A 29 3.65 5.03 4.08
N VAL A 30 4.70 4.36 4.59
CA VAL A 30 5.40 4.78 5.81
C VAL A 30 5.93 6.20 5.65
N ILE A 31 6.61 6.50 4.54
CA ILE A 31 7.15 7.83 4.27
C ILE A 31 6.03 8.87 4.15
N ALA A 32 4.98 8.59 3.38
CA ALA A 32 3.87 9.53 3.19
C ALA A 32 3.19 9.92 4.51
N SER A 33 2.88 8.95 5.36
CA SER A 33 2.30 9.23 6.67
C SER A 33 3.26 9.96 7.62
N GLY A 34 4.57 9.66 7.54
CA GLY A 34 5.60 10.36 8.32
C GLY A 34 5.70 11.84 7.94
N LEU A 35 5.62 12.14 6.64
CA LEU A 35 5.54 13.51 6.13
C LEU A 35 4.28 14.23 6.61
N ALA A 36 3.13 13.56 6.65
CA ALA A 36 1.91 14.14 7.20
C ALA A 36 2.01 14.42 8.71
N GLN A 37 2.64 13.54 9.49
CA GLN A 37 2.88 13.81 10.91
C GLN A 37 3.87 14.96 11.11
N LEU A 38 4.88 15.08 10.25
CA LEU A 38 5.79 16.22 10.27
C LEU A 38 5.06 17.53 9.91
N TYR A 39 4.13 17.49 8.94
CA TYR A 39 3.24 18.61 8.65
C TYR A 39 2.42 19.03 9.88
N VAL A 40 1.82 18.08 10.60
CA VAL A 40 1.09 18.37 11.84
C VAL A 40 1.99 19.04 12.88
N ALA A 41 3.26 18.63 12.97
CA ALA A 41 4.21 19.19 13.94
C ALA A 41 4.75 20.57 13.56
N THR A 42 4.90 20.88 12.25
CA THR A 42 5.60 22.09 11.79
C THR A 42 4.69 23.13 11.13
N GLY A 43 3.52 22.72 10.63
CA GLY A 43 2.64 23.53 9.80
C GLY A 43 3.12 23.70 8.35
N ASP A 44 4.20 23.04 7.92
CA ASP A 44 4.74 23.17 6.56
C ASP A 44 3.92 22.35 5.55
N ALA A 45 3.00 23.03 4.85
CA ALA A 45 2.12 22.39 3.87
C ALA A 45 2.85 21.79 2.65
N SER A 46 4.11 22.14 2.40
CA SER A 46 4.89 21.51 1.31
C SER A 46 5.07 20.00 1.53
N LEU A 47 5.06 19.55 2.78
CA LEU A 47 5.18 18.14 3.15
C LEU A 47 3.97 17.30 2.69
N ILE A 48 2.78 17.91 2.61
CA ILE A 48 1.59 17.27 2.04
C ILE A 48 1.81 16.99 0.56
N ASN A 49 2.34 17.97 -0.19
CA ASN A 49 2.62 17.79 -1.62
C ASN A 49 3.62 16.64 -1.84
N GLU A 50 4.65 16.53 -1.01
CA GLU A 50 5.63 15.44 -1.10
C GLU A 50 5.02 14.07 -0.73
N ALA A 51 4.13 14.02 0.27
CA ALA A 51 3.43 12.81 0.65
C ALA A 51 2.50 12.33 -0.46
N GLU A 52 1.68 13.22 -1.01
CA GLU A 52 0.73 12.89 -2.07
C GLU A 52 1.42 12.48 -3.36
N LEU A 53 2.57 13.08 -3.69
CA LEU A 53 3.36 12.65 -4.83
C LEU A 53 3.74 11.15 -4.72
N THR A 54 4.15 10.70 -3.53
CA THR A 54 4.48 9.29 -3.29
C THR A 54 3.24 8.37 -3.24
N LEU A 55 2.12 8.84 -2.68
CA LEU A 55 0.87 8.07 -2.68
C LEU A 55 0.32 7.88 -4.10
N ASP A 56 0.28 8.96 -4.88
CA ASP A 56 -0.19 8.97 -6.27
C ASP A 56 0.72 8.12 -7.17
N ALA A 57 2.04 8.17 -6.95
CA ALA A 57 3.00 7.29 -7.61
C ALA A 57 2.73 5.81 -7.29
N THR A 58 2.36 5.48 -6.05
CA THR A 58 2.02 4.10 -5.67
C THR A 58 0.78 3.64 -6.42
N ILE A 59 -0.29 4.45 -6.44
CA ILE A 59 -1.53 4.13 -7.16
C ILE A 59 -1.27 3.93 -8.66
N THR A 60 -0.39 4.75 -9.24
CA THR A 60 -0.06 4.71 -10.67
C THR A 60 0.82 3.52 -11.06
N HIS A 61 1.83 3.19 -10.25
CA HIS A 61 2.90 2.29 -10.65
C HIS A 61 2.93 0.95 -9.89
N LYS A 62 2.20 0.84 -8.78
CA LYS A 62 2.17 -0.35 -7.89
C LYS A 62 0.82 -1.03 -7.87
N THR A 63 0.10 -0.96 -8.97
CA THR A 63 -1.21 -1.57 -9.12
C THR A 63 -1.31 -2.42 -10.37
N HIS A 64 -2.20 -3.41 -10.33
CA HIS A 64 -2.67 -4.15 -11.48
C HIS A 64 -4.19 -4.02 -11.51
N ASN A 65 -4.73 -3.47 -12.61
CA ASN A 65 -6.15 -3.11 -12.74
C ASN A 65 -6.67 -2.26 -11.56
N GLY A 66 -5.84 -1.33 -11.07
CA GLY A 66 -6.18 -0.44 -9.96
C GLY A 66 -6.11 -1.08 -8.57
N ILE A 67 -5.65 -2.33 -8.44
CA ILE A 67 -5.48 -3.01 -7.16
C ILE A 67 -3.99 -3.16 -6.85
N LEU A 68 -3.59 -2.92 -5.61
CA LEU A 68 -2.20 -3.00 -5.16
C LEU A 68 -1.59 -4.37 -5.49
N LYS A 69 -0.38 -4.34 -6.07
CA LYS A 69 0.37 -5.52 -6.50
C LYS A 69 1.85 -5.36 -6.17
N GLU A 70 2.38 -6.26 -5.36
CA GLU A 70 3.82 -6.38 -5.15
C GLU A 70 4.52 -7.01 -6.35
N SER A 71 5.82 -6.73 -6.53
CA SER A 71 6.58 -7.30 -7.65
C SER A 71 6.70 -8.83 -7.60
N CYS A 72 6.51 -9.43 -6.42
CA CYS A 72 6.52 -10.88 -6.19
C CYS A 72 5.11 -11.51 -6.16
N ASP A 73 4.05 -10.71 -6.27
CA ASP A 73 2.67 -11.22 -6.33
C ASP A 73 2.40 -11.83 -7.71
N ASP A 74 1.83 -13.04 -7.70
CA ASP A 74 1.30 -13.70 -8.88
C ASP A 74 0.18 -14.65 -8.47
N VAL A 75 -0.90 -14.71 -9.27
CA VAL A 75 -2.09 -15.53 -8.97
C VAL A 75 -1.80 -17.03 -9.08
N ALA A 76 -0.83 -17.45 -9.90
CA ALA A 76 -0.49 -18.84 -10.15
C ALA A 76 0.79 -19.28 -9.42
N ASN A 77 1.73 -18.36 -9.16
CA ASN A 77 3.01 -18.69 -8.52
C ASN A 77 3.63 -17.49 -7.80
N SER A 78 3.01 -17.04 -6.70
CA SER A 78 3.55 -15.94 -5.91
C SER A 78 4.88 -16.35 -5.27
N THR A 79 5.87 -15.47 -5.37
CA THR A 79 7.22 -15.68 -4.80
C THR A 79 7.48 -14.80 -3.59
N CYS A 80 6.45 -14.12 -3.08
CA CYS A 80 6.58 -13.25 -1.93
C CYS A 80 6.96 -14.06 -0.69
N ASN A 81 7.97 -13.58 0.03
CA ASN A 81 8.29 -14.12 1.34
C ASN A 81 7.28 -13.62 2.39
N GLN A 82 7.43 -14.11 3.62
CA GLN A 82 6.52 -13.79 4.72
C GLN A 82 6.36 -12.28 4.95
N ASP A 83 7.46 -11.52 4.94
CA ASP A 83 7.43 -10.06 5.14
C ASP A 83 6.67 -9.36 4.00
N GLN A 84 6.96 -9.73 2.76
CA GLN A 84 6.39 -9.09 1.57
C GLN A 84 4.87 -9.26 1.49
N THR A 85 4.32 -10.34 2.05
CA THR A 85 2.86 -10.54 2.08
C THR A 85 2.10 -9.51 2.93
N MET A 86 2.76 -8.78 3.84
CA MET A 86 2.10 -7.76 4.68
C MET A 86 2.18 -6.33 4.12
N PHE A 87 3.04 -6.09 3.13
CA PHE A 87 3.42 -4.73 2.72
C PHE A 87 2.26 -3.88 2.20
N LYS A 88 1.31 -4.48 1.49
CA LYS A 88 0.09 -3.79 1.03
C LYS A 88 -0.75 -3.29 2.21
N GLY A 89 -0.87 -4.10 3.26
CA GLY A 89 -1.57 -3.75 4.48
C GLY A 89 -0.92 -2.60 5.24
N ILE A 90 0.42 -2.63 5.36
CA ILE A 90 1.17 -1.51 5.93
C ILE A 90 0.82 -0.23 5.15
N TRP A 91 0.84 -0.27 3.81
CA TRP A 91 0.46 0.90 3.03
C TRP A 91 -0.98 1.35 3.27
N MET A 92 -1.96 0.43 3.30
CA MET A 92 -3.36 0.77 3.60
C MET A 92 -3.51 1.41 4.98
N LYS A 93 -2.80 0.89 5.98
CA LYS A 93 -2.80 1.42 7.34
C LYS A 93 -2.14 2.80 7.43
N HIS A 94 -1.05 2.99 6.71
CA HIS A 94 -0.36 4.28 6.67
C HIS A 94 -1.10 5.32 5.83
N LEU A 95 -1.85 4.92 4.79
CA LEU A 95 -2.80 5.80 4.12
C LEU A 95 -3.90 6.26 5.10
N GLN A 96 -4.40 5.36 5.96
CA GLN A 96 -5.33 5.76 7.02
C GLN A 96 -4.72 6.82 7.94
N TYR A 97 -3.47 6.64 8.41
CA TYR A 97 -2.78 7.64 9.24
C TYR A 97 -2.54 8.97 8.52
N TYR A 98 -2.24 8.92 7.23
CA TYR A 98 -2.13 10.12 6.40
C TYR A 98 -3.47 10.88 6.35
N LEU A 99 -4.57 10.20 6.08
CA LEU A 99 -5.90 10.82 6.00
C LEU A 99 -6.42 11.32 7.35
N ASP A 100 -6.03 10.67 8.46
CA ASP A 100 -6.29 11.18 9.82
C ASP A 100 -5.63 12.54 10.04
N ALA A 101 -4.42 12.73 9.52
CA ALA A 101 -3.67 13.99 9.63
C ALA A 101 -4.08 15.04 8.58
N VAL A 102 -4.57 14.60 7.42
CA VAL A 102 -4.95 15.46 6.30
C VAL A 102 -6.37 15.12 5.79
N PRO A 103 -7.43 15.43 6.56
CA PRO A 103 -8.80 15.04 6.20
C PRO A 103 -9.30 15.64 4.86
N GLY A 104 -8.70 16.74 4.42
CA GLY A 104 -9.02 17.36 3.12
C GLY A 104 -8.71 16.47 1.92
N SER A 105 -7.86 15.45 2.08
CA SER A 105 -7.47 14.54 1.01
C SER A 105 -8.31 13.26 0.94
N VAL A 106 -9.29 13.07 1.83
CA VAL A 106 -10.12 11.85 1.87
C VAL A 106 -10.81 11.57 0.53
N SER A 107 -11.44 12.58 -0.07
CA SER A 107 -12.17 12.41 -1.34
C SER A 107 -11.27 11.97 -2.50
N LYS A 108 -9.99 12.35 -2.47
CA LYS A 108 -8.99 11.97 -3.48
C LYS A 108 -8.71 10.47 -3.47
N TYR A 109 -8.68 9.85 -2.27
CA TYR A 109 -8.26 8.46 -2.10
C TYR A 109 -9.41 7.47 -1.82
N ALA A 110 -10.61 7.96 -1.50
CA ALA A 110 -11.75 7.11 -1.09
C ALA A 110 -12.08 6.01 -2.12
N ASN A 111 -12.19 6.36 -3.41
CA ASN A 111 -12.51 5.37 -4.45
C ASN A 111 -11.42 4.30 -4.58
N PHE A 112 -10.15 4.66 -4.43
CA PHE A 112 -9.05 3.70 -4.45
C PHE A 112 -9.12 2.75 -3.26
N ILE A 113 -9.39 3.28 -2.07
CA ILE A 113 -9.57 2.48 -0.84
C ILE A 113 -10.73 1.50 -0.99
N GLY A 114 -11.88 1.96 -1.51
CA GLY A 114 -13.04 1.11 -1.78
C GLY A 114 -12.73 -0.01 -2.78
N ALA A 115 -11.96 0.29 -3.83
CA ALA A 115 -11.51 -0.72 -4.79
C ALA A 115 -10.61 -1.78 -4.14
N GLN A 116 -9.68 -1.37 -3.25
CA GLN A 116 -8.83 -2.33 -2.54
C GLN A 116 -9.66 -3.27 -1.65
N GLU A 117 -10.59 -2.71 -0.88
CA GLU A 117 -11.47 -3.48 0.00
C GLU A 117 -12.30 -4.48 -0.79
N SER A 118 -12.97 -4.02 -1.84
CA SER A 118 -13.80 -4.87 -2.69
C SER A 118 -12.99 -6.01 -3.31
N ALA A 119 -11.76 -5.72 -3.76
CA ALA A 119 -10.87 -6.73 -4.30
C ALA A 119 -10.42 -7.75 -3.24
N VAL A 120 -10.15 -7.32 -2.00
CA VAL A 120 -9.85 -8.24 -0.90
C VAL A 120 -11.04 -9.16 -0.62
N VAL A 121 -12.27 -8.62 -0.58
CA VAL A 121 -13.49 -9.43 -0.37
C VAL A 121 -13.70 -10.45 -1.48
N HIS A 122 -13.59 -10.02 -2.75
CA HIS A 122 -14.02 -10.84 -3.88
C HIS A 122 -12.94 -11.77 -4.44
N TYR A 123 -11.67 -11.43 -4.27
CA TYR A 123 -10.57 -12.17 -4.88
C TYR A 123 -9.64 -12.84 -3.86
N ALA A 124 -9.36 -12.18 -2.73
CA ALA A 124 -8.36 -12.65 -1.78
C ALA A 124 -8.93 -13.44 -0.59
N THR A 125 -10.23 -13.27 -0.29
CA THR A 125 -10.86 -13.91 0.87
C THR A 125 -11.34 -15.31 0.49
N GLY A 126 -10.74 -16.32 1.13
CA GLY A 126 -11.04 -17.74 0.93
C GLY A 126 -11.88 -18.34 2.05
N GLU A 127 -11.76 -19.67 2.21
CA GLU A 127 -12.47 -20.43 3.23
C GLU A 127 -12.15 -19.94 4.65
N GLY A 128 -13.15 -19.90 5.52
CA GLY A 128 -12.97 -19.46 6.91
C GLY A 128 -12.60 -17.99 7.08
N TYR A 129 -12.82 -17.16 6.04
CA TYR A 129 -12.40 -15.75 6.00
C TYR A 129 -10.88 -15.56 6.09
N ALA A 130 -10.11 -16.58 5.72
CA ALA A 130 -8.67 -16.44 5.53
C ALA A 130 -8.41 -15.56 4.30
N ILE A 131 -7.46 -14.62 4.41
CA ILE A 131 -7.12 -13.69 3.33
C ILE A 131 -5.71 -14.01 2.81
N GLU A 132 -5.60 -14.21 1.49
CA GLU A 132 -4.32 -14.44 0.82
C GLU A 132 -3.60 -13.15 0.42
N ASN A 133 -2.33 -13.28 0.01
CA ASN A 133 -1.50 -12.13 -0.33
C ASN A 133 -1.88 -11.43 -1.65
N VAL A 134 -2.58 -12.08 -2.58
CA VAL A 134 -2.87 -11.50 -3.91
C VAL A 134 -4.29 -10.96 -3.95
N TRP A 135 -4.44 -9.66 -4.25
CA TRP A 135 -5.73 -8.98 -4.21
C TRP A 135 -6.31 -8.71 -5.59
N TYR A 136 -5.47 -8.62 -6.63
CA TYR A 136 -5.87 -8.10 -7.94
C TYR A 136 -6.58 -9.14 -8.84
N GLY A 137 -6.76 -10.37 -8.37
CA GLY A 137 -7.43 -11.45 -9.08
C GLY A 137 -7.45 -12.73 -8.26
N GLY A 138 -8.38 -13.64 -8.58
CA GLY A 138 -8.53 -14.89 -7.83
C GLY A 138 -7.35 -15.85 -8.02
N SER A 139 -6.98 -16.56 -6.95
CA SER A 139 -5.92 -17.56 -6.93
C SER A 139 -6.10 -18.64 -8.01
N GLN A 140 -4.97 -19.07 -8.57
CA GLN A 140 -4.82 -20.21 -9.47
C GLN A 140 -3.93 -21.31 -8.86
N GLY A 141 -3.76 -21.30 -7.53
CA GLY A 141 -3.07 -22.38 -6.80
C GLY A 141 -1.64 -22.10 -6.35
N GLY A 142 -1.20 -20.82 -6.31
CA GLY A 142 0.16 -20.44 -5.86
C GLY A 142 0.22 -19.18 -4.99
N THR A 143 -0.91 -18.82 -4.39
CA THR A 143 -1.02 -17.72 -3.42
C THR A 143 -0.74 -18.23 -2.00
N THR A 144 -0.45 -17.32 -1.08
CA THR A 144 -0.11 -17.63 0.30
C THR A 144 -1.18 -17.11 1.26
N PHE A 145 -1.69 -18.01 2.10
CA PHE A 145 -2.43 -17.67 3.31
C PHE A 145 -1.48 -17.72 4.51
N SER A 146 -1.33 -16.61 5.23
CA SER A 146 -0.49 -16.47 6.41
C SER A 146 -1.07 -15.45 7.38
N ALA A 147 -0.50 -15.37 8.59
CA ALA A 147 -0.87 -14.30 9.52
C ALA A 147 -0.59 -12.90 8.95
N GLN A 148 0.47 -12.77 8.15
CA GLN A 148 0.88 -11.54 7.48
C GLN A 148 -0.09 -11.13 6.36
N SER A 149 -0.51 -12.08 5.52
CA SER A 149 -1.52 -11.78 4.49
C SER A 149 -2.89 -11.48 5.11
N GLN A 150 -3.23 -12.15 6.21
CA GLN A 150 -4.43 -11.87 6.99
C GLN A 150 -4.43 -10.45 7.55
N ASP A 151 -3.36 -10.05 8.23
CA ASP A 151 -3.19 -8.68 8.73
C ASP A 151 -3.27 -7.67 7.59
N SER A 152 -2.68 -8.01 6.45
CA SER A 152 -2.70 -7.16 5.27
C SER A 152 -4.13 -6.88 4.78
N GLY A 153 -4.94 -7.92 4.65
CA GLY A 153 -6.34 -7.78 4.24
C GLY A 153 -7.20 -7.05 5.26
N LEU A 154 -7.01 -7.34 6.55
CA LEU A 154 -7.70 -6.63 7.64
C LEU A 154 -7.41 -5.13 7.61
N ALA A 155 -6.16 -4.73 7.35
CA ALA A 155 -5.80 -3.32 7.20
C ALA A 155 -6.57 -2.63 6.05
N ALA A 156 -6.83 -3.34 4.94
CA ALA A 156 -7.65 -2.82 3.85
C ALA A 156 -9.10 -2.60 4.29
N HIS A 157 -9.73 -3.59 4.95
CA HIS A 157 -11.09 -3.44 5.47
C HIS A 157 -11.20 -2.32 6.53
N ILE A 158 -10.24 -2.22 7.44
CA ILE A 158 -10.24 -1.18 8.49
C ILE A 158 -10.08 0.22 7.88
N CYS A 159 -9.21 0.37 6.87
CA CYS A 159 -9.04 1.63 6.18
C CYS A 159 -10.34 2.04 5.45
N ALA A 160 -10.96 1.11 4.73
CA ALA A 160 -12.21 1.33 4.03
C ALA A 160 -13.41 1.58 4.95
N ALA A 161 -13.50 0.91 6.10
CA ALA A 161 -14.54 1.19 7.09
C ALA A 161 -14.53 2.65 7.58
N LYS A 162 -13.38 3.34 7.51
CA LYS A 162 -13.25 4.75 7.88
C LYS A 162 -13.32 5.71 6.69
N TYR A 163 -12.70 5.35 5.57
CA TYR A 163 -12.43 6.27 4.45
C TYR A 163 -12.85 5.76 3.08
N GLY A 164 -13.41 4.56 3.00
CA GLY A 164 -14.01 4.03 1.77
C GLY A 164 -15.32 4.75 1.43
N PRO A 165 -15.81 4.61 0.19
CA PRO A 165 -17.12 5.09 -0.20
C PRO A 165 -18.22 4.29 0.51
N CYS A 166 -19.36 4.94 0.77
CA CYS A 166 -20.56 4.30 1.30
C CYS A 166 -21.24 3.39 0.27
#